data_AF-X0USH8-F1
#
_entry.id   AF-X0USH8-F1
#
_cell.length_a   1.000
_cell.length_b   1.000
_cell.length_c   1.000
_cell.angle_alpha   90.00
_cell.angle_beta   90.00
_cell.angle_gamma   90.00
#
_symmetry.space_group_name_H-M   'P 1'
#
loop_
_entity.id
_entity.type
_entity.pdbx_description
1 polymer ?
#
loop_
_entity_poly.entity_id
_entity_poly.type
_entity_poly.pdbx_seq_one_letter_code
_entity_poly.pdbx_strand_id
1 'polypeptide(L)'
;QDIQYIEGLMECCVNQNEYGLSDSMDLKPGLKKVLLQYRLFYGGKSYLYEKSFQYRTTAFYILAPAPFQLSGEGLTLEGPLEIQGRQYVALGGEGIPASSQITFKISQLPFVWPRHTGLAVVVSILAFVMIWISYSLLKKKEEKGAPVKIRKTESLPQTEEYLKAKKKTLLSLIAHLDDQFEAKEIRQDIYKEMRQELKKRLVKIMEKLVKKGGQK
;
A
#
# COMPACT_ATOMS: atom_id res chain seq x y z
N GLN A 1 -17.52 8.69 -8.83
CA GLN A 1 -17.19 8.87 -7.40
C GLN A 1 -18.33 8.25 -6.60
N ASP A 2 -18.04 7.38 -5.63
CA ASP A 2 -19.08 6.70 -4.83
C ASP A 2 -19.68 7.69 -3.81
N ILE A 3 -20.61 8.54 -4.25
CA ILE A 3 -21.33 9.50 -3.40
C ILE A 3 -22.73 8.94 -3.13
N GLN A 4 -23.14 8.93 -1.87
CA GLN A 4 -24.44 8.52 -1.38
C GLN A 4 -25.08 9.69 -0.61
N TYR A 5 -26.33 10.02 -0.91
CA TYR A 5 -27.10 10.90 -0.06
C TYR A 5 -27.72 10.07 1.08
N ILE A 6 -27.75 10.64 2.28
CA ILE A 6 -28.27 9.98 3.49
C ILE A 6 -29.56 10.65 3.94
N GLU A 7 -29.63 11.98 3.87
CA GLU A 7 -30.75 12.75 4.40
C GLU A 7 -30.88 14.09 3.65
N GLY A 8 -32.11 14.62 3.56
CA GLY A 8 -32.34 16.02 3.20
C GLY A 8 -32.53 16.33 1.72
N LEU A 9 -32.44 15.31 0.86
CA LEU A 9 -32.75 15.41 -0.56
C LEU A 9 -33.89 14.44 -0.92
N MET A 10 -34.77 14.83 -1.85
CA MET A 10 -35.89 14.00 -2.27
C MET A 10 -35.50 13.10 -3.44
N GLU A 11 -35.82 11.80 -3.35
CA GLU A 11 -35.41 10.81 -4.37
C GLU A 11 -35.89 11.16 -5.78
N CYS A 12 -37.07 11.79 -5.91
CA CYS A 12 -37.65 12.20 -7.19
C CYS A 12 -36.80 13.16 -8.01
N CYS A 13 -35.92 13.89 -7.34
CA CYS A 13 -35.46 15.19 -7.78
C CYS A 13 -33.93 15.31 -7.68
N VAL A 14 -33.27 14.24 -7.24
CA VAL A 14 -31.82 14.09 -7.19
C VAL A 14 -31.35 13.28 -8.38
N ASN A 15 -30.45 13.84 -9.16
CA ASN A 15 -29.76 13.14 -10.24
C ASN A 15 -28.26 13.06 -9.94
N GLN A 16 -27.70 11.86 -10.10
CA GLN A 16 -26.25 11.65 -10.02
C GLN A 16 -25.65 11.75 -11.43
N ASN A 17 -24.62 12.58 -11.59
CA ASN A 17 -23.91 12.78 -12.85
C ASN A 17 -22.39 12.71 -12.64
N GLU A 18 -21.62 12.96 -13.71
CA GLU A 18 -20.16 12.93 -13.67
C GLU A 18 -19.53 13.97 -12.71
N TYR A 19 -20.27 15.04 -12.40
CA TYR A 19 -19.87 16.12 -11.50
C TYR A 19 -20.36 15.92 -10.04
N GLY A 20 -21.13 14.86 -9.76
CA GLY A 20 -21.62 14.53 -8.42
C GLY A 20 -23.14 14.40 -8.35
N LEU A 21 -23.76 15.06 -7.36
CA LEU A 21 -25.21 15.06 -7.12
C LEU A 21 -25.79 16.44 -7.46
N SER A 22 -26.89 16.45 -8.22
CA SER A 22 -27.66 17.64 -8.54
C SER A 22 -29.10 17.49 -8.01
N ASP A 23 -29.58 18.47 -7.25
CA ASP A 23 -30.97 18.58 -6.80
C ASP A 23 -31.65 19.68 -7.62
N SER A 24 -32.71 19.33 -8.36
CA SER A 24 -33.46 20.27 -9.20
C SER A 24 -34.53 21.05 -8.44
N MET A 25 -34.73 20.77 -7.15
CA MET A 25 -35.68 21.52 -6.35
C MET A 25 -35.20 22.92 -6.02
N ASP A 26 -36.16 23.85 -5.98
CA ASP A 26 -35.93 25.19 -5.43
C ASP A 26 -35.42 25.14 -3.97
N LEU A 27 -34.41 25.96 -3.67
CA LEU A 27 -34.06 26.27 -2.29
C LEU A 27 -35.10 27.24 -1.71
N LYS A 28 -36.05 26.71 -0.92
CA LYS A 28 -37.02 27.55 -0.21
C LYS A 28 -36.38 28.22 1.02
N PRO A 29 -36.85 29.41 1.43
CA PRO A 29 -36.43 30.03 2.69
C PRO A 29 -36.68 29.09 3.88
N GLY A 30 -35.72 29.03 4.80
CA GLY A 30 -35.79 28.18 5.99
C GLY A 30 -34.54 27.34 6.19
N LEU A 31 -34.61 26.40 7.14
CA LEU A 31 -33.53 25.47 7.43
C LEU A 31 -33.63 24.25 6.52
N LYS A 32 -32.62 24.03 5.67
CA LYS A 32 -32.43 22.81 4.89
C LYS A 32 -31.14 22.13 5.36
N LYS A 33 -31.24 20.90 5.84
CA LYS A 33 -30.09 20.05 6.21
C LYS A 33 -29.94 18.99 5.13
N VAL A 34 -28.72 18.78 4.66
CA VAL A 34 -28.38 17.74 3.68
C VAL A 34 -27.19 16.94 4.22
N LEU A 35 -27.29 15.62 4.20
CA LEU A 35 -26.23 14.71 4.62
C LEU A 35 -25.77 13.85 3.45
N LEU A 36 -24.48 13.89 3.16
CA LEU A 36 -23.83 13.14 2.09
C LEU A 36 -22.69 12.29 2.68
N GLN A 37 -22.53 11.09 2.14
CA GLN A 37 -21.43 10.20 2.44
C GLN A 37 -20.70 9.85 1.15
N TYR A 38 -19.37 9.88 1.17
CA TYR A 38 -18.59 9.50 0.00
C TYR A 38 -17.24 8.91 0.38
N ARG A 39 -16.65 8.17 -0.55
CA ARG A 39 -15.28 7.65 -0.42
C ARG A 39 -14.27 8.66 -0.94
N LEU A 40 -13.28 8.96 -0.11
CA LEU A 40 -12.13 9.76 -0.50
C LEU A 40 -11.04 8.85 -1.05
N PHE A 41 -10.67 9.02 -2.32
CA PHE A 41 -9.54 8.32 -2.91
C PHE A 41 -8.27 9.16 -2.71
N TYR A 42 -7.29 8.58 -2.03
CA TYR A 42 -6.01 9.24 -1.76
C TYR A 42 -4.87 8.25 -2.00
N GLY A 43 -3.75 8.73 -2.55
CA GLY A 43 -2.60 7.89 -2.93
C GLY A 43 -1.42 7.95 -1.96
N GLY A 44 -1.50 8.74 -0.89
CA GLY A 44 -0.36 9.02 0.00
C GLY A 44 -0.75 9.14 1.48
N LYS A 45 0.24 9.47 2.32
CA LYS A 45 0.06 9.67 3.78
C LYS A 45 -0.65 10.98 4.13
N SER A 46 -0.85 11.85 3.16
CA SER A 46 -1.59 13.08 3.30
C SER A 46 -2.43 13.35 2.06
N TYR A 47 -3.53 14.06 2.24
CA TYR A 47 -4.42 14.51 1.19
C TYR A 47 -4.67 16.00 1.34
N LEU A 48 -4.53 16.75 0.25
CA LEU A 48 -4.88 18.16 0.18
C LEU A 48 -6.30 18.25 -0.37
N TYR A 49 -7.21 18.82 0.42
CA TYR A 49 -8.60 19.03 0.05
C TYR A 49 -8.83 20.50 -0.24
N GLU A 50 -9.55 20.77 -1.32
CA GLU A 50 -9.93 22.11 -1.75
C GLU A 50 -11.46 22.23 -1.75
N LYS A 51 -11.99 23.19 -1.01
CA LYS A 51 -13.42 23.47 -0.92
C LYS A 51 -13.74 24.86 -1.46
N SER A 52 -14.47 24.91 -2.56
CA SER A 52 -15.06 26.15 -3.07
C SER A 52 -16.46 26.39 -2.47
N PHE A 53 -16.75 27.64 -2.14
CA PHE A 53 -18.01 28.10 -1.57
C PHE A 53 -18.71 29.02 -2.56
N GLN A 54 -19.89 28.63 -3.04
CA GLN A 54 -20.69 29.44 -3.96
C GLN A 54 -21.54 30.51 -3.24
N TYR A 55 -21.73 30.32 -1.93
CA TYR A 55 -22.54 31.19 -1.09
C TYR A 55 -21.77 31.57 0.16
N ARG A 56 -22.12 32.73 0.73
CA ARG A 56 -21.59 33.16 2.02
C ARG A 56 -21.90 32.10 3.07
N THR A 57 -20.88 31.64 3.76
CA THR A 57 -21.00 30.56 4.75
C THR A 57 -20.66 31.13 6.12
N THR A 58 -21.62 31.11 7.04
CA THR A 58 -21.47 31.68 8.38
C THR A 58 -20.38 30.97 9.17
N ALA A 59 -20.37 29.64 9.12
CA ALA A 59 -19.38 28.81 9.78
C ALA A 59 -19.14 27.53 8.99
N PHE A 60 -17.90 27.05 9.01
CA PHE A 60 -17.47 25.81 8.38
C PHE A 60 -16.55 25.06 9.31
N TYR A 61 -16.82 23.77 9.47
CA TYR A 61 -16.06 22.90 10.37
C TYR A 61 -15.63 21.65 9.63
N ILE A 62 -14.40 21.23 9.90
CA ILE A 62 -13.84 19.96 9.46
C ILE A 62 -13.47 19.19 10.71
N LEU A 63 -13.91 17.93 10.78
CA LEU A 63 -13.59 17.03 11.89
C LEU A 63 -12.87 15.81 11.35
N ALA A 64 -11.79 15.41 12.03
CA ALA A 64 -11.07 14.18 11.72
C ALA A 64 -10.87 13.35 12.99
N PRO A 65 -11.24 12.06 13.01
CA PRO A 65 -11.01 11.21 14.16
C PRO A 65 -9.51 10.93 14.34
N ALA A 66 -9.07 10.71 15.58
CA ALA A 66 -7.71 10.24 15.83
C ALA A 66 -7.43 8.91 15.08
N PRO A 67 -6.20 8.70 14.55
CA PRO A 67 -4.99 9.52 14.70
C PRO A 67 -4.83 10.63 13.65
N PHE A 68 -5.84 10.90 12.82
CA PHE A 68 -5.68 11.86 11.72
C PHE A 68 -5.45 13.29 12.22
N GLN A 69 -4.63 14.02 11.46
CA GLN A 69 -4.29 15.41 11.77
C GLN A 69 -4.81 16.34 10.69
N LEU A 70 -5.25 17.53 11.11
CA LEU A 70 -5.77 18.57 10.23
C LEU A 70 -4.89 19.82 10.31
N SER A 71 -4.67 20.47 9.17
CA SER A 71 -4.04 21.78 9.07
C SER A 71 -4.62 22.53 7.87
N GLY A 72 -4.90 23.82 7.98
CA GLY A 72 -5.37 24.62 6.85
C GLY A 72 -5.11 26.10 7.06
N GLU A 73 -4.96 26.84 5.96
CA GLU A 73 -4.75 28.28 6.01
C GLU A 73 -6.07 28.99 6.25
N GLY A 74 -6.08 30.02 7.11
CA GLY A 74 -7.30 30.74 7.47
C GLY A 74 -8.30 29.91 8.29
N LEU A 75 -7.90 28.76 8.81
CA LEU A 75 -8.69 27.91 9.69
C LEU A 75 -8.08 27.85 11.09
N THR A 76 -8.95 27.84 12.09
CA THR A 76 -8.57 27.87 13.50
C THR A 76 -8.70 26.47 14.08
N LEU A 77 -7.69 26.03 14.84
CA LEU A 77 -7.76 24.77 15.58
C LEU A 77 -8.63 24.95 16.81
N GLU A 78 -9.75 24.23 16.85
CA GLU A 78 -10.71 24.30 17.95
C GLU A 78 -10.47 23.25 19.04
N GLY A 79 -9.44 22.41 18.84
CA GLY A 79 -9.00 21.40 19.80
C GLY A 79 -9.70 20.04 19.62
N PRO A 80 -9.48 19.12 20.57
CA PRO A 80 -10.12 17.81 20.55
C PRO A 80 -11.60 17.92 20.98
N LEU A 81 -12.48 17.35 20.18
CA LEU A 81 -13.92 17.23 20.41
C LEU A 81 -14.29 15.76 20.59
N GLU A 82 -15.12 15.47 21.59
CA GLU A 82 -15.65 14.12 21.80
C GLU A 82 -17.07 14.00 21.25
N ILE A 83 -17.26 13.11 20.28
CA ILE A 83 -18.59 12.81 19.72
C ILE A 83 -18.81 11.30 19.83
N GLN A 84 -19.86 10.88 20.54
CA GLN A 84 -20.23 9.46 20.70
C GLN A 84 -19.05 8.59 21.19
N GLY A 85 -18.26 9.10 22.15
CA GLY A 85 -17.11 8.38 22.72
C GLY A 85 -15.89 8.29 21.79
N ARG A 86 -15.87 9.03 20.68
CA ARG A 86 -14.72 9.14 19.78
C ARG A 86 -14.14 10.54 19.82
N GLN A 87 -12.82 10.61 19.88
CA GLN A 87 -12.06 11.85 19.85
C GLN A 87 -11.83 12.30 18.41
N TYR A 88 -12.16 13.55 18.14
CA TYR A 88 -11.99 14.24 16.86
C TYR A 88 -11.12 15.46 17.05
N VAL A 89 -10.31 15.80 16.06
CA VAL A 89 -9.69 17.12 15.95
C VAL A 89 -10.56 17.98 15.04
N ALA A 90 -10.88 19.20 15.46
CA ALA A 90 -11.70 20.13 14.69
C ALA A 90 -10.87 21.32 14.17
N LEU A 91 -11.09 21.66 12.90
CA LEU A 91 -10.70 22.94 12.32
C LEU A 91 -11.97 23.73 11.96
N GLY A 92 -12.05 24.98 12.39
CA GLY A 92 -13.18 25.87 12.15
C GLY A 92 -12.79 27.15 11.42
N GLY A 93 -13.72 27.70 10.65
CA GLY A 93 -13.59 29.01 10.03
C GLY A 93 -14.96 29.70 9.98
N GLU A 94 -14.99 31.00 10.26
CA GLU A 94 -16.21 31.80 10.29
C GLU A 94 -16.22 32.86 9.19
N GLY A 95 -17.42 33.27 8.77
CA GLY A 95 -17.60 34.41 7.87
C GLY A 95 -17.03 34.21 6.47
N ILE A 96 -17.04 32.98 5.95
CA ILE A 96 -16.45 32.62 4.66
C ILE A 96 -17.20 33.34 3.52
N PRO A 97 -16.51 34.15 2.69
CA PRO A 97 -17.13 34.86 1.58
C PRO A 97 -17.72 33.93 0.51
N ALA A 98 -18.72 34.43 -0.23
CA ALA A 98 -19.16 33.77 -1.46
C ALA A 98 -18.05 33.79 -2.51
N SER A 99 -18.04 32.80 -3.40
CA SER A 99 -17.04 32.60 -4.46
C SER A 99 -15.60 32.49 -3.94
N SER A 100 -15.42 32.02 -2.70
CA SER A 100 -14.11 31.80 -2.10
C SER A 100 -13.72 30.32 -2.10
N GLN A 101 -12.45 30.06 -1.84
CA GLN A 101 -11.89 28.71 -1.74
C GLN A 101 -11.09 28.59 -0.45
N ILE A 102 -11.24 27.46 0.23
CA ILE A 102 -10.42 27.09 1.38
C ILE A 102 -9.69 25.80 1.07
N THR A 103 -8.42 25.76 1.46
CA THR A 103 -7.56 24.60 1.29
C THR A 103 -7.13 24.09 2.66
N PHE A 104 -7.31 22.79 2.89
CA PHE A 104 -6.87 22.13 4.10
C PHE A 104 -6.26 20.76 3.80
N LYS A 105 -5.35 20.33 4.66
CA LYS A 105 -4.60 19.09 4.55
C LYS A 105 -5.01 18.14 5.66
N ILE A 106 -5.29 16.90 5.26
CA ILE A 106 -5.49 15.76 6.15
C ILE A 106 -4.19 14.94 6.12
N SER A 107 -3.61 14.68 7.28
CA SER A 107 -2.36 13.92 7.41
C SER A 107 -2.55 12.65 8.23
N GLN A 108 -1.55 11.76 8.18
CA GLN A 108 -1.56 10.43 8.80
C GLN A 108 -2.59 9.47 8.19
N LEU A 109 -2.90 9.65 6.90
CA LEU A 109 -3.75 8.72 6.17
C LEU A 109 -3.05 7.37 5.96
N PRO A 110 -3.77 6.24 6.06
CA PRO A 110 -3.17 4.93 5.92
C PRO A 110 -2.71 4.72 4.48
N PHE A 111 -1.42 4.43 4.28
CA PHE A 111 -0.84 4.25 2.95
C PHE A 111 -1.44 3.02 2.27
N VAL A 112 -2.19 3.24 1.20
CA VAL A 112 -2.78 2.16 0.40
C VAL A 112 -1.87 1.91 -0.81
N TRP A 113 -1.21 0.77 -0.84
CA TRP A 113 -0.40 0.41 -2.01
C TRP A 113 -1.29 0.28 -3.25
N PRO A 114 -0.93 0.88 -4.40
CA PRO A 114 -1.65 0.68 -5.64
C PRO A 114 -1.72 -0.81 -5.98
N ARG A 115 -2.91 -1.30 -6.34
CA ARG A 115 -3.14 -2.74 -6.61
C ARG A 115 -2.27 -3.31 -7.72
N HIS A 116 -1.72 -2.45 -8.58
CA HIS A 116 -0.88 -2.83 -9.73
C HIS A 116 0.61 -2.99 -9.39
N THR A 117 1.08 -2.47 -8.25
CA THR A 117 2.50 -2.61 -7.85
C THR A 117 2.81 -4.06 -7.48
N GLY A 118 1.86 -4.78 -6.86
CA GLY A 118 2.01 -6.21 -6.56
C GLY A 118 2.15 -7.06 -7.83
N LEU A 119 1.37 -6.77 -8.87
CA LEU A 119 1.44 -7.48 -10.15
C LEU A 119 2.78 -7.22 -10.86
N ALA A 120 3.26 -5.97 -10.85
CA ALA A 120 4.55 -5.61 -11.44
C ALA A 120 5.72 -6.32 -10.73
N VAL A 121 5.69 -6.42 -9.40
CA VAL A 121 6.70 -7.15 -8.62
C VAL A 121 6.69 -8.64 -8.96
N VAL A 122 5.51 -9.26 -9.05
CA VAL A 122 5.37 -10.68 -9.41
C VAL A 122 5.87 -10.95 -10.84
N VAL A 123 5.54 -10.07 -11.79
CA VAL A 123 6.02 -10.17 -13.19
C VAL A 123 7.54 -10.02 -13.26
N SER A 124 8.13 -9.07 -12.51
CA SER A 124 9.59 -8.94 -12.44
C SER A 124 10.25 -10.19 -11.87
N ILE A 125 9.74 -10.76 -10.78
CA ILE A 125 10.29 -11.99 -10.20
C ILE A 125 10.20 -13.15 -11.21
N LEU A 126 9.07 -13.32 -11.89
CA LEU A 126 8.90 -14.33 -12.94
C LEU A 126 9.86 -14.13 -14.11
N ALA A 127 10.05 -12.89 -14.56
CA ALA A 127 11.00 -12.57 -15.63
C ALA A 127 12.44 -12.93 -15.22
N PHE A 128 12.85 -12.60 -14.00
CA PHE A 128 14.17 -12.98 -13.48
C PHE A 128 14.36 -14.51 -13.40
N VAL A 129 13.33 -15.24 -12.97
CA VAL A 129 13.38 -16.72 -12.93
C VAL A 129 13.45 -17.31 -14.34
N MET A 130 12.69 -16.77 -15.30
CA MET A 130 12.72 -17.23 -16.69
C MET A 130 14.06 -16.94 -17.38
N ILE A 131 14.66 -15.77 -17.13
CA ILE A 131 16.01 -15.42 -17.60
C ILE A 131 17.06 -16.35 -16.98
N TRP A 132 16.93 -16.68 -15.69
CA TRP A 132 17.85 -17.61 -15.02
C TRP A 132 17.75 -19.03 -15.60
N ILE A 133 16.53 -19.53 -15.84
CA ILE A 133 16.30 -20.87 -16.41
C ILE A 133 16.78 -20.95 -17.85
N SER A 134 16.49 -19.94 -18.68
CA SER A 134 16.94 -19.91 -20.08
C SER A 134 18.47 -19.88 -20.17
N TYR A 135 19.14 -19.04 -19.37
CA TYR A 135 20.59 -18.99 -19.30
C TYR A 135 21.22 -20.32 -18.86
N SER A 136 20.59 -21.00 -17.89
CA SER A 136 21.04 -22.32 -17.43
C SER A 136 20.86 -23.45 -18.45
N LEU A 137 19.88 -23.35 -19.35
CA LEU A 137 19.61 -24.36 -20.38
C LEU A 137 20.48 -24.14 -21.63
N LEU A 138 20.74 -22.89 -22.02
CA LEU A 138 21.65 -22.57 -23.12
C LEU A 138 23.10 -22.95 -22.81
N LYS A 139 23.56 -22.75 -21.57
CA LYS A 139 24.90 -23.19 -21.14
C LYS A 139 25.08 -24.71 -21.16
N LYS A 140 23.99 -25.49 -21.29
CA LYS A 140 24.00 -26.96 -21.32
C LYS A 140 24.09 -27.55 -22.73
N LYS A 141 24.12 -26.73 -23.79
CA LYS A 141 24.13 -27.21 -25.20
C LYS A 141 25.46 -27.03 -25.94
N GLU A 142 26.47 -26.39 -25.35
CA GLU A 142 27.78 -26.19 -26.02
C GLU A 142 28.84 -27.26 -25.75
N GLU A 143 28.51 -28.37 -25.08
CA GLU A 143 29.47 -29.47 -24.87
C GLU A 143 29.06 -30.75 -25.62
N LYS A 144 29.12 -30.73 -26.96
CA LYS A 144 29.29 -31.94 -27.79
C LYS A 144 30.18 -31.64 -28.99
N GLY A 145 31.50 -31.83 -28.82
CA GLY A 145 32.46 -31.74 -29.93
C GLY A 145 33.92 -32.02 -29.54
N ALA A 146 34.25 -33.30 -29.36
CA ALA A 146 35.57 -33.95 -29.52
C ALA A 146 36.79 -33.54 -28.62
N PRO A 147 37.74 -34.46 -28.35
CA PRO A 147 38.38 -34.56 -27.04
C PRO A 147 39.82 -34.01 -27.04
N VAL A 148 40.10 -33.08 -26.13
CA VAL A 148 41.46 -32.82 -25.64
C VAL A 148 41.45 -33.03 -24.13
N LYS A 149 42.35 -33.92 -23.68
CA LYS A 149 42.52 -34.36 -22.29
C LYS A 149 42.71 -33.16 -21.35
N ILE A 150 41.66 -32.73 -20.67
CA ILE A 150 41.77 -32.01 -19.41
C ILE A 150 40.75 -32.61 -18.46
N ARG A 151 41.24 -33.30 -17.43
CA ARG A 151 40.48 -33.70 -16.25
C ARG A 151 39.75 -32.46 -15.70
N LYS A 152 38.43 -32.40 -15.79
CA LYS A 152 37.63 -31.49 -14.96
C LYS A 152 36.37 -32.19 -14.45
N THR A 153 36.53 -32.76 -13.27
CA THR A 153 35.49 -32.94 -12.28
C THR A 153 34.78 -31.59 -12.07
N GLU A 154 33.59 -31.39 -12.63
CA GLU A 154 32.72 -30.26 -12.26
C GLU A 154 32.16 -30.49 -10.85
N SER A 155 33.02 -30.23 -9.87
CA SER A 155 32.61 -29.92 -8.52
C SER A 155 32.13 -28.47 -8.52
N LEU A 156 30.83 -28.27 -8.24
CA LEU A 156 30.32 -26.98 -7.79
C LEU A 156 31.31 -26.41 -6.77
N PRO A 157 31.70 -25.12 -6.84
CA PRO A 157 32.61 -24.55 -5.85
C PRO A 157 31.92 -24.61 -4.49
N GLN A 158 32.23 -25.64 -3.70
CA GLN A 158 31.77 -25.81 -2.34
C GLN A 158 32.56 -24.89 -1.40
N THR A 159 33.15 -23.80 -1.90
CA THR A 159 33.96 -22.86 -1.13
C THR A 159 33.14 -22.35 0.05
N GLU A 160 33.77 -22.27 1.21
CA GLU A 160 33.11 -21.84 2.46
C GLU A 160 32.40 -20.49 2.28
N GLU A 161 33.02 -19.61 1.50
CA GLU A 161 32.50 -18.29 1.12
C GLU A 161 31.19 -18.36 0.32
N TYR A 162 31.10 -19.25 -0.68
CA TYR A 162 29.87 -19.46 -1.44
C TYR A 162 28.73 -19.99 -0.57
N LEU A 163 29.04 -20.92 0.34
CA LEU A 163 28.06 -21.46 1.28
C LEU A 163 27.59 -20.40 2.29
N LYS A 164 28.49 -19.51 2.76
CA LYS A 164 28.15 -18.36 3.62
C LYS A 164 27.26 -17.36 2.90
N ALA A 165 27.57 -17.01 1.64
CA ALA A 165 26.73 -16.13 0.83
C ALA A 165 25.32 -16.72 0.64
N LYS A 166 25.23 -18.01 0.31
CA LYS A 166 23.96 -18.71 0.13
C LYS A 166 23.15 -18.80 1.42
N LYS A 167 23.79 -18.98 2.58
CA LYS A 167 23.15 -18.89 3.91
C LYS A 167 22.54 -17.50 4.12
N LYS A 168 23.30 -16.43 3.85
CA LYS A 168 22.83 -15.03 4.01
C LYS A 168 21.62 -14.75 3.11
N THR A 169 21.65 -15.21 1.86
CA THR A 169 20.51 -15.08 0.93
C THR A 169 19.27 -15.81 1.44
N LEU A 170 19.40 -17.05 1.92
CA LEU A 170 18.26 -17.82 2.45
C LEU A 170 17.65 -17.17 3.70
N LEU A 171 18.48 -16.61 4.60
CA LEU A 171 17.99 -15.88 5.77
C LEU A 171 17.24 -14.61 5.38
N SER A 172 17.76 -13.85 4.41
CA SER A 172 17.09 -12.67 3.87
C SER A 172 15.72 -13.00 3.26
N LEU A 173 15.64 -14.10 2.51
CA LEU A 173 14.37 -14.57 1.94
C LEU A 173 13.35 -14.98 3.01
N ILE A 174 13.79 -15.58 4.13
CA ILE A 174 12.90 -15.92 5.24
C ILE A 174 12.40 -14.65 5.94
N ALA A 175 13.28 -13.67 6.19
CA ALA A 175 12.89 -12.39 6.80
C ALA A 175 11.83 -11.67 5.93
N HIS A 176 12.08 -11.58 4.62
CA HIS A 176 11.12 -10.97 3.70
C HIS A 176 9.77 -11.69 3.67
N LEU A 177 9.77 -13.03 3.74
CA LEU A 177 8.55 -13.84 3.81
C LEU A 177 7.78 -13.61 5.12
N ASP A 178 8.50 -13.45 6.24
CA ASP A 178 7.91 -13.14 7.55
C ASP A 178 7.28 -11.71 7.51
N ASP A 179 7.95 -10.71 6.92
CA ASP A 179 7.41 -9.35 6.73
C ASP A 179 6.10 -9.35 5.90
N GLN A 180 6.05 -10.12 4.81
CA GLN A 180 4.86 -10.24 3.95
C GLN A 180 3.69 -10.91 4.68
N PHE A 181 3.96 -11.86 5.57
CA PHE A 181 2.91 -12.51 6.38
C PHE A 181 2.37 -11.56 7.45
N GLU A 182 3.24 -10.81 8.12
CA GLU A 182 2.84 -9.78 9.10
C GLU A 182 2.01 -8.67 8.45
N ALA A 183 2.38 -8.27 7.23
CA ALA A 183 1.62 -7.33 6.41
C ALA A 183 0.30 -7.89 5.85
N LYS A 184 -0.02 -9.17 6.11
CA LYS A 184 -1.20 -9.89 5.59
C LYS A 184 -1.28 -9.94 4.06
N GLU A 185 -0.14 -9.85 3.38
CA GLU A 185 -0.04 -9.90 1.91
C GLU A 185 -0.08 -11.32 1.37
N ILE A 186 0.27 -12.31 2.21
CA ILE A 186 0.26 -13.73 1.87
C ILE A 186 -0.67 -14.51 2.80
N ARG A 187 -1.38 -15.48 2.22
CA ARG A 187 -2.26 -16.37 2.99
C ARG A 187 -1.44 -17.31 3.88
N GLN A 188 -2.01 -17.71 5.01
CA GLN A 188 -1.32 -18.52 6.03
C GLN A 188 -0.89 -19.92 5.53
N ASP A 189 -1.67 -20.52 4.64
CA ASP A 189 -1.36 -21.80 3.99
C ASP A 189 -0.08 -21.70 3.16
N ILE A 190 -0.01 -20.68 2.29
CA ILE A 190 1.14 -20.40 1.42
C ILE A 190 2.38 -20.02 2.23
N TYR A 191 2.21 -19.17 3.26
CA TYR A 191 3.28 -18.80 4.18
C TYR A 191 3.96 -20.01 4.83
N LYS A 192 3.14 -20.94 5.37
CA LYS A 192 3.66 -22.13 6.06
C LYS A 192 4.46 -23.03 5.12
N GLU A 193 3.96 -23.25 3.90
CA GLU A 193 4.63 -24.07 2.90
C GLU A 193 5.98 -23.47 2.47
N MET A 194 5.98 -22.19 2.08
CA MET A 194 7.19 -21.49 1.64
C MET A 194 8.24 -21.40 2.75
N ARG A 195 7.82 -21.13 3.99
CA ARG A 195 8.72 -21.05 5.15
C ARG A 195 9.39 -22.38 5.46
N GLN A 196 8.64 -23.49 5.35
CA GLN A 196 9.21 -24.82 5.54
C GLN A 196 10.26 -25.16 4.47
N GLU A 197 10.00 -24.85 3.21
CA GLU A 197 10.93 -25.14 2.12
C GLU A 197 12.24 -24.33 2.26
N LEU A 198 12.14 -23.03 2.59
CA LEU A 198 13.32 -22.19 2.82
C LEU A 198 14.14 -22.66 4.02
N LYS A 199 13.47 -23.06 5.12
CA LYS A 199 14.14 -23.63 6.29
C LYS A 199 14.85 -24.94 5.96
N LYS A 200 14.22 -25.86 5.21
CA LYS A 200 14.86 -27.11 4.77
C LYS A 200 16.14 -26.85 3.96
N ARG A 201 16.10 -25.85 3.07
CA ARG A 201 17.28 -25.44 2.28
C ARG A 201 18.38 -24.84 3.16
N LEU A 202 18.00 -24.03 4.16
CA LEU A 202 18.94 -23.42 5.09
C LEU A 202 19.69 -24.49 5.91
N VAL A 203 18.97 -25.49 6.42
CA VAL A 203 19.56 -26.62 7.17
C VAL A 203 20.59 -27.36 6.31
N LYS A 204 20.26 -27.70 5.06
CA LYS A 204 21.20 -28.36 4.13
C LYS A 204 22.48 -27.55 3.88
N ILE A 205 22.40 -26.22 3.87
CA ILE A 205 23.59 -25.36 3.72
C ILE A 205 24.40 -25.30 5.02
N MET A 206 23.72 -25.24 6.16
CA MET A 206 24.39 -25.27 7.47
C MET A 206 25.12 -26.59 7.70
N GLU A 207 24.52 -27.74 7.37
CA GLU A 207 25.18 -29.05 7.45
C GLU A 207 26.45 -29.10 6.60
N LYS A 208 26.42 -28.52 5.40
CA LYS A 208 27.59 -28.43 4.51
C LYS A 208 28.66 -27.50 5.06
N LEU A 209 28.27 -26.39 5.69
CA LEU A 209 29.21 -25.47 6.36
C LEU A 209 29.87 -26.14 7.57
N VAL A 210 29.11 -26.87 8.39
CA VAL A 210 29.64 -27.59 9.56
C VAL A 210 30.60 -28.70 9.13
N LYS A 211 30.22 -29.52 8.13
CA LYS A 211 31.08 -30.57 7.58
C LYS A 211 32.39 -30.03 7.01
N LYS A 212 32.38 -28.81 6.46
CA LYS A 212 33.57 -28.17 5.89
C LYS A 212 34.42 -27.44 6.94
N GLY A 213 33.79 -26.90 7.99
CA GLY A 213 34.48 -26.28 9.13
C GLY A 213 35.20 -27.27 10.05
N GLY A 214 34.74 -28.53 10.09
CA GLY A 214 35.38 -29.62 10.86
C GLY A 214 36.44 -30.43 10.09
N GLN A 215 36.80 -30.03 8.87
CA GLN A 215 37.88 -30.62 8.05
C GLN A 215 39.17 -29.76 8.06
N LYS A 216 39.29 -28.84 9.01
CA LYS A 216 40.51 -28.06 9.25
C LYS A 216 41.22 -28.55 10.50
#